data_AF-A0A970DT18-F1
#
_entry.id   AF-A0A970DT18-F1
#
_cell.length_a   1.000
_cell.length_b   1.000
_cell.length_c   1.000
_cell.angle_alpha   90.00
_cell.angle_beta   90.00
_cell.angle_gamma   90.00
#
_symmetry.space_group_name_H-M   'P 1'
#
loop_
_entity.id
_entity.type
_entity.pdbx_description
1 polymer ?
#
loop_
_entity_poly.entity_id
_entity_poly.type
_entity_poly.pdbx_seq_one_letter_code
_entity_poly.pdbx_strand_id
1 'polypeptide(L)'
;PEPLPTLSWTPNKPVAGSKVTITYNAEGRTLHGSSNVKIHWGYDGWKSVTDTVMTSKGNNVWEVTLDVPASATNSIDLVFTDGSKWDNNNNQNWSISLK
;
A
#
# COMPACT_ATOMS: atom_id res chain seq x y z
N PRO A 1 -21.32 11.52 3.63
CA PRO A 1 -19.97 11.00 3.93
C PRO A 1 -19.06 11.23 2.72
N GLU A 2 -17.87 11.79 2.91
CA GLU A 2 -16.90 11.93 1.83
C GLU A 2 -16.44 10.53 1.38
N PRO A 3 -16.28 10.27 0.07
CA PRO A 3 -15.74 8.99 -0.38
C PRO A 3 -14.33 8.78 0.19
N LEU A 4 -14.05 7.57 0.66
CA LEU A 4 -12.71 7.21 1.14
C LEU A 4 -11.70 7.35 -0.02
N PRO A 5 -10.54 7.96 0.21
CA PRO A 5 -9.49 8.04 -0.81
C PRO A 5 -9.05 6.62 -1.22
N THR A 6 -8.55 6.47 -2.46
CA THR A 6 -8.02 5.20 -2.94
C THR A 6 -6.87 4.68 -2.08
N LEU A 7 -5.99 5.57 -1.63
CA LEU A 7 -4.85 5.24 -0.79
C LEU A 7 -4.71 6.31 0.28
N SER A 8 -4.51 5.88 1.52
CA SER A 8 -4.13 6.75 2.64
C SER A 8 -3.13 6.03 3.53
N TRP A 9 -2.38 6.80 4.32
CA TRP A 9 -1.40 6.26 5.25
C TRP A 9 -1.22 7.14 6.49
N THR A 10 -0.78 6.55 7.59
CA THR A 10 -0.50 7.23 8.86
C THR A 10 0.77 6.65 9.49
N PRO A 11 1.72 7.48 9.98
CA PRO A 11 1.71 8.95 9.93
C PRO A 11 1.88 9.47 8.50
N ASN A 12 1.47 10.71 8.24
CA ASN A 12 1.53 11.34 6.90
C ASN A 12 2.96 11.45 6.34
N LYS A 13 3.97 11.49 7.23
CA LYS A 13 5.40 11.45 6.95
C LYS A 13 6.03 10.29 7.73
N PRO A 14 6.01 9.08 7.18
CA PRO A 14 6.71 7.94 7.78
C PRO A 14 8.20 8.21 7.90
N VAL A 15 8.83 7.60 8.89
CA VAL A 15 10.27 7.70 9.14
C VAL A 15 10.87 6.31 8.95
N ALA A 16 12.07 6.23 8.39
CA ALA A 16 12.83 4.98 8.33
C ALA A 16 12.99 4.36 9.73
N GLY A 17 12.84 3.03 9.82
CA GLY A 17 12.90 2.30 11.10
C GLY A 17 11.66 2.46 12.00
N SER A 18 10.60 3.12 11.51
CA SER A 18 9.32 3.28 12.22
C SER A 18 8.20 2.51 11.50
N LYS A 19 6.98 2.57 12.05
CA LYS A 19 5.81 1.95 11.44
C LYS A 19 4.99 2.92 10.61
N VAL A 20 4.40 2.41 9.52
CA VAL A 20 3.37 3.10 8.74
C VAL A 20 2.17 2.19 8.56
N THR A 21 0.99 2.68 8.87
CA THR A 21 -0.27 2.02 8.53
C THR A 21 -0.76 2.55 7.20
N ILE A 22 -1.03 1.64 6.25
CA ILE A 22 -1.51 1.93 4.90
C ILE A 22 -2.91 1.38 4.76
N THR A 23 -3.81 2.18 4.22
CA THR A 23 -5.19 1.81 3.89
C THR A 23 -5.40 1.95 2.39
N TYR A 24 -5.90 0.90 1.76
CA TYR A 24 -6.23 0.83 0.34
C TYR A 24 -7.73 0.59 0.17
N ASN A 25 -8.38 1.43 -0.63
CA ASN A 25 -9.78 1.27 -1.03
C ASN A 25 -9.85 0.77 -2.48
N ALA A 26 -10.25 -0.49 -2.64
CA ALA A 26 -10.37 -1.17 -3.93
C ALA A 26 -11.72 -0.88 -4.65
N GLU A 27 -12.61 -0.11 -4.04
CA GLU A 27 -13.92 0.23 -4.60
C GLU A 27 -13.79 0.87 -5.99
N GLY A 28 -14.50 0.34 -6.99
CA GLY A 28 -14.40 0.78 -8.39
C GLY A 28 -13.04 0.53 -9.09
N ARG A 29 -12.15 -0.28 -8.52
CA ARG A 29 -10.81 -0.56 -9.08
C ARG A 29 -10.63 -2.03 -9.48
N THR A 30 -9.46 -2.38 -10.02
CA THR A 30 -9.15 -3.74 -10.52
C THR A 30 -9.35 -4.84 -9.48
N LEU A 31 -9.13 -4.52 -8.21
CA LEU A 31 -9.26 -5.44 -7.07
C LEU A 31 -10.61 -5.33 -6.35
N HIS A 32 -11.60 -4.65 -6.94
CA HIS A 32 -12.95 -4.61 -6.38
C HIS A 32 -13.49 -6.04 -6.23
N GLY A 33 -14.00 -6.37 -5.04
CA GLY A 33 -14.58 -7.68 -4.73
C GLY A 33 -13.55 -8.79 -4.55
N SER A 34 -12.25 -8.50 -4.55
CA SER A 34 -11.23 -9.50 -4.20
C SER A 34 -11.43 -9.98 -2.76
N SER A 35 -11.20 -11.28 -2.51
CA SER A 35 -11.32 -11.90 -1.18
C SER A 35 -10.00 -11.93 -0.40
N ASN A 36 -8.90 -11.57 -1.07
CA ASN A 36 -7.57 -11.46 -0.51
C ASN A 36 -6.84 -10.34 -1.25
N VAL A 37 -6.19 -9.45 -0.51
CA VAL A 37 -5.33 -8.41 -1.07
C VAL A 37 -4.01 -8.41 -0.33
N LYS A 38 -2.93 -8.33 -1.10
CA LYS A 38 -1.57 -8.10 -0.65
C LYS A 38 -1.13 -6.73 -1.13
N ILE A 39 -0.34 -6.05 -0.31
CA ILE A 39 0.50 -4.97 -0.77
C ILE A 39 1.80 -5.58 -1.30
N HIS A 40 2.20 -5.21 -2.51
CA HIS A 40 3.49 -5.52 -3.11
C HIS A 40 4.33 -4.25 -3.07
N TRP A 41 5.41 -4.26 -2.30
CA TRP A 41 6.13 -3.03 -1.99
C TRP A 41 7.63 -3.22 -1.88
N GLY A 42 8.36 -2.14 -2.12
CA GLY A 42 9.79 -2.00 -1.86
C GLY A 42 10.10 -0.58 -1.40
N TYR A 43 11.37 -0.21 -1.35
CA TYR A 43 11.79 1.15 -1.00
C TYR A 43 12.85 1.69 -1.96
N ASP A 44 12.96 3.02 -2.04
CA ASP A 44 14.00 3.72 -2.80
C ASP A 44 14.16 3.22 -4.26
N GLY A 45 13.06 3.12 -4.99
CA GLY A 45 13.01 2.61 -6.36
C GLY A 45 12.91 1.10 -6.41
N TRP A 46 11.92 0.53 -5.71
CA TRP A 46 11.64 -0.91 -5.69
C TRP A 46 12.81 -1.80 -5.21
N LYS A 47 13.59 -1.35 -4.23
CA LYS A 47 14.56 -2.22 -3.55
C LYS A 47 13.87 -3.15 -2.56
N SER A 48 14.43 -4.36 -2.41
CA SER A 48 14.00 -5.36 -1.41
C SER A 48 12.49 -5.64 -1.47
N VAL A 49 11.99 -5.83 -2.68
CA VAL A 49 10.56 -6.02 -2.94
C VAL A 49 10.03 -7.23 -2.18
N THR A 50 8.87 -7.06 -1.55
CA THR A 50 8.18 -8.11 -0.81
C THR A 50 6.66 -7.93 -0.89
N ASP A 51 5.93 -9.00 -0.57
CA ASP A 51 4.49 -8.98 -0.43
C ASP A 51 4.09 -9.04 1.04
N THR A 52 3.07 -8.29 1.43
CA THR A 52 2.48 -8.37 2.77
C THR A 52 0.97 -8.50 2.66
N VAL A 53 0.39 -9.49 3.33
CA VAL A 53 -1.06 -9.71 3.36
C VAL A 53 -1.73 -8.55 4.09
N MET A 54 -2.78 -7.98 3.50
CA MET A 54 -3.58 -6.94 4.11
C MET A 54 -4.78 -7.54 4.84
N THR A 55 -5.23 -6.87 5.89
CA THR A 55 -6.44 -7.22 6.63
C THR A 55 -7.64 -6.51 6.02
N SER A 56 -8.68 -7.26 5.67
CA SER A 56 -9.94 -6.66 5.21
C SER A 56 -10.61 -5.89 6.35
N LYS A 57 -11.09 -4.69 6.04
CA LYS A 57 -11.95 -3.88 6.92
C LYS A 57 -13.41 -3.86 6.46
N GLY A 58 -13.75 -4.67 5.45
CA GLY A 58 -15.05 -4.64 4.78
C GLY A 58 -15.16 -3.51 3.75
N ASN A 59 -16.23 -3.53 2.95
CA ASN A 59 -16.52 -2.50 1.94
C ASN A 59 -15.33 -2.19 0.99
N ASN A 60 -14.64 -3.23 0.52
CA ASN A 60 -13.46 -3.13 -0.35
C ASN A 60 -12.26 -2.37 0.26
N VAL A 61 -12.24 -2.15 1.57
CA VAL A 61 -11.13 -1.49 2.29
C VAL A 61 -10.19 -2.54 2.89
N TRP A 62 -8.89 -2.32 2.70
CA TRP A 62 -7.80 -3.17 3.15
C TRP A 62 -6.77 -2.36 3.92
N GLU A 63 -6.25 -2.90 5.02
CA GLU A 63 -5.28 -2.21 5.88
C GLU A 63 -4.09 -3.11 6.21
N VAL A 64 -2.90 -2.51 6.31
CA VAL A 64 -1.69 -3.17 6.79
C VAL A 64 -0.80 -2.17 7.52
N THR A 65 -0.11 -2.62 8.57
CA THR A 65 0.98 -1.87 9.19
C THR A 65 2.30 -2.47 8.76
N LEU A 66 3.15 -1.68 8.11
CA LEU A 66 4.49 -2.05 7.68
C LEU A 66 5.53 -1.48 8.63
N ASP A 67 6.59 -2.25 8.87
CA ASP A 67 7.84 -1.75 9.44
C ASP A 67 8.67 -1.16 8.28
N VAL A 68 8.85 0.17 8.29
CA VAL A 68 9.67 0.86 7.28
C VAL A 68 11.13 0.48 7.52
N PRO A 69 11.84 -0.08 6.52
CA PRO A 69 13.24 -0.45 6.69
C PRO A 69 14.09 0.74 7.14
N ALA A 70 14.97 0.54 8.12
CA ALA A 70 15.86 1.60 8.60
C ALA A 70 16.85 2.10 7.53
N SER A 71 17.08 1.29 6.48
CA SER A 71 17.91 1.64 5.32
C SER A 71 17.17 2.42 4.23
N ALA A 72 15.86 2.62 4.34
CA ALA A 72 15.09 3.39 3.37
C ALA A 72 15.40 4.89 3.56
N THR A 73 15.54 5.63 2.46
CA THR A 73 16.03 7.02 2.50
C THR A 73 15.09 8.03 1.85
N ASN A 74 14.25 7.63 0.90
CA ASN A 74 13.43 8.53 0.09
C ASN A 74 11.95 8.15 0.12
N SER A 75 11.64 6.89 -0.17
CA SER A 75 10.25 6.47 -0.39
C SER A 75 10.00 4.99 -0.18
N ILE A 76 8.72 4.67 0.02
CA ILE A 76 8.14 3.34 -0.15
C ILE A 76 7.39 3.33 -1.48
N ASP A 77 7.72 2.39 -2.37
CA ASP A 77 7.01 2.19 -3.63
C ASP A 77 6.09 0.99 -3.49
N LEU A 78 4.84 1.12 -3.93
CA LEU A 78 3.83 0.08 -3.70
C LEU A 78 2.76 -0.02 -4.78
N VAL A 79 2.23 -1.23 -4.91
CA VAL A 79 1.05 -1.60 -5.69
C VAL A 79 0.28 -2.69 -4.92
N PHE A 80 -0.89 -3.07 -5.43
CA PHE A 80 -1.74 -4.08 -4.78
C PHE A 80 -2.03 -5.26 -5.70
N THR A 81 -2.17 -6.45 -5.14
CA THR A 81 -2.50 -7.67 -5.89
C THR A 81 -3.33 -8.65 -5.07
N ASP A 82 -4.18 -9.42 -5.72
CA ASP A 82 -4.82 -10.62 -5.13
C ASP A 82 -4.04 -11.92 -5.44
N GLY A 83 -2.86 -11.79 -6.10
CA GLY A 83 -2.04 -12.89 -6.60
C GLY A 83 -2.29 -13.24 -8.07
N SER A 84 -3.37 -12.73 -8.68
CA SER A 84 -3.66 -12.88 -10.12
C SER A 84 -3.80 -11.54 -10.83
N LYS A 85 -4.57 -10.62 -10.22
CA LYS A 85 -4.79 -9.26 -10.72
C LYS A 85 -3.89 -8.28 -9.99
N TRP A 86 -3.59 -7.18 -10.67
CA TRP A 86 -2.76 -6.10 -10.16
C TRP A 86 -3.50 -4.78 -10.28
N ASP A 87 -3.45 -3.99 -9.22
CA ASP A 87 -3.74 -2.56 -9.27
C ASP A 87 -2.42 -1.82 -9.08
N ASN A 88 -1.89 -1.33 -10.19
CA ASN A 88 -0.65 -0.57 -10.27
C ASN A 88 -0.92 0.90 -10.63
N ASN A 89 -2.11 1.40 -10.31
CA ASN A 89 -2.52 2.78 -10.57
C ASN A 89 -2.40 3.19 -12.05
N ASN A 90 -2.83 2.32 -12.97
CA ASN A 90 -2.68 2.53 -14.42
C ASN A 90 -1.21 2.74 -14.83
N ASN A 91 -0.31 1.86 -14.36
CA ASN A 91 1.15 1.90 -14.57
C ASN A 91 1.89 3.07 -13.91
N GLN A 92 1.24 3.91 -13.12
CA GLN A 92 1.90 4.99 -12.39
C GLN A 92 2.52 4.51 -11.07
N ASN A 93 2.03 3.39 -10.55
CA ASN A 93 2.28 2.92 -9.18
C ASN A 93 1.88 3.97 -8.12
N TRP A 94 2.15 3.68 -6.85
CA TRP A 94 2.14 4.68 -5.78
C TRP A 94 3.51 4.74 -5.12
N SER A 95 3.82 5.93 -4.58
CA SER A 95 5.02 6.15 -3.78
C SER A 95 4.68 7.01 -2.57
N ILE A 96 5.14 6.61 -1.39
CA ILE A 96 4.98 7.34 -0.12
C ILE A 96 6.34 7.89 0.26
N SER A 97 6.50 9.22 0.26
CA SER A 97 7.74 9.87 0.67
C SER A 97 7.99 9.72 2.17
N LEU A 98 9.25 9.45 2.52
CA LEU A 98 9.73 9.43 3.89
C LEU A 98 10.14 10.83 4.35
N LYS A 99 10.22 11.00 5.67
CA LYS A 99 10.74 12.22 6.31
C LYS A 99 12.26 12.30 6.25
#